data_AF-A0A264W2E9-F1
#
_entry.id   AF-A0A264W2E9-F1
#
_cell.length_a   1.000
_cell.length_b   1.000
_cell.length_c   1.000
_cell.angle_alpha   90.00
_cell.angle_beta   90.00
_cell.angle_gamma   90.00
#
_symmetry.space_group_name_H-M   'P 1'
#
loop_
_entity.id
_entity.type
_entity.pdbx_description
1 polymer ?
#
loop_
_entity_poly.entity_id
_entity_poly.type
_entity_poly.pdbx_seq_one_letter_code
_entity_poly.pdbx_strand_id
1 'polypeptide(L)'
;MGVKDADYWTIIMFRSLEDFKQKLKNDQKQIHHVTNLIDDRGISLLQQSLISRKFDIANLLLDEGSIINNISTEGYNELHCIAAHLDDVHAIQLTHRLIDLNVDLDLQDKKYGNSALFTICYEAFKVRTSESDELIISCLKKKPNVIMKNKYGYSVKQLIEENGTADMIKAMEAIS
;
A
#
# COMPACT_ATOMS: atom_id res chain seq x y z
N MET A 1 29.24 -2.06 0.08
CA MET A 1 28.68 -3.34 -0.41
C MET A 1 28.21 -3.15 -1.84
N GLY A 2 28.67 -4.01 -2.76
CA GLY A 2 28.26 -3.96 -4.17
C GLY A 2 26.91 -4.63 -4.40
N VAL A 3 26.31 -4.40 -5.58
CA VAL A 3 25.00 -4.98 -5.96
C VAL A 3 25.00 -6.51 -5.87
N LYS A 4 26.11 -7.17 -6.23
CA LYS A 4 26.23 -8.64 -6.19
C LYS A 4 26.09 -9.24 -4.78
N ASP A 5 26.61 -8.54 -3.77
CA ASP A 5 26.73 -9.03 -2.40
C ASP A 5 25.49 -8.67 -1.56
N ALA A 6 24.65 -7.75 -2.05
CA ALA A 6 23.41 -7.34 -1.39
C ALA A 6 22.27 -8.32 -1.69
N ASP A 7 21.37 -8.51 -0.73
CA ASP A 7 20.09 -9.19 -0.96
C ASP A 7 19.06 -8.26 -1.63
N TYR A 8 17.94 -8.83 -2.10
CA TYR A 8 16.90 -8.07 -2.79
C TYR A 8 16.28 -6.97 -1.90
N TRP A 9 16.13 -7.22 -0.60
CA TRP A 9 15.59 -6.22 0.35
C TRP A 9 16.50 -5.00 0.47
N THR A 10 17.81 -5.22 0.58
CA THR A 10 18.82 -4.16 0.63
C THR A 10 18.83 -3.35 -0.66
N ILE A 11 18.72 -4.03 -1.81
CA ILE A 11 18.60 -3.37 -3.11
C ILE A 11 17.34 -2.49 -3.15
N ILE A 12 16.18 -3.02 -2.78
CA ILE A 12 14.94 -2.23 -2.76
C ILE A 12 15.04 -1.07 -1.77
N MET A 13 15.65 -1.24 -0.60
CA MET A 13 15.72 -0.19 0.41
C MET A 13 16.59 1.00 -0.04
N PHE A 14 17.72 0.74 -0.71
CA PHE A 14 18.76 1.76 -0.90
C PHE A 14 19.16 2.03 -2.35
N ARG A 15 18.70 1.24 -3.32
CA ARG A 15 19.21 1.25 -4.69
C ARG A 15 18.12 1.52 -5.73
N SER A 16 18.50 1.56 -7.01
CA SER A 16 17.61 1.87 -8.13
C SER A 16 16.96 0.61 -8.72
N LEU A 17 15.97 0.78 -9.61
CA LEU A 17 15.44 -0.30 -10.43
C LEU A 17 16.52 -0.97 -11.30
N GLU A 18 17.50 -0.21 -11.80
CA GLU A 18 18.59 -0.77 -12.59
C GLU A 18 19.51 -1.67 -11.74
N ASP A 19 19.75 -1.29 -10.48
CA ASP A 19 20.46 -2.16 -9.53
C ASP A 19 19.66 -3.43 -9.22
N PHE A 20 18.33 -3.33 -9.14
CA PHE A 20 17.44 -4.49 -8.96
C PHE A 20 17.50 -5.46 -10.15
N LYS A 21 17.41 -4.93 -11.38
CA LYS A 21 17.59 -5.73 -12.60
C LYS A 21 19.01 -6.30 -12.70
N GLN A 22 20.03 -5.55 -12.29
CA GLN A 22 21.40 -6.05 -12.26
C GLN A 22 21.56 -7.18 -11.23
N LYS A 23 20.92 -7.08 -10.06
CA LYS A 23 20.90 -8.15 -9.06
C LYS A 23 20.26 -9.43 -9.61
N LEU A 24 19.12 -9.33 -10.31
CA LEU A 24 18.50 -10.46 -11.00
C LEU A 24 19.46 -11.14 -11.99
N LYS A 25 20.16 -10.34 -12.81
CA LYS A 25 21.17 -10.85 -13.76
C LYS A 25 22.33 -11.54 -13.06
N ASN A 26 22.86 -10.94 -11.99
CA ASN A 26 23.97 -11.51 -11.21
C ASN A 26 23.58 -12.87 -10.59
N ASP A 27 22.34 -12.99 -10.11
CA ASP A 27 21.81 -14.22 -9.52
C ASP A 27 21.31 -15.23 -10.58
N GLN A 28 21.36 -14.88 -11.86
CA GLN A 28 20.80 -15.68 -12.97
C GLN A 28 19.32 -16.01 -12.76
N LYS A 29 18.56 -15.06 -12.19
CA LYS A 29 17.13 -15.21 -11.92
C LYS A 29 16.30 -14.34 -12.86
N GLN A 30 15.18 -14.88 -13.31
CA GLN A 30 14.09 -14.09 -13.84
C GLN A 30 13.28 -13.49 -12.69
N ILE A 31 12.57 -12.40 -12.97
CA ILE A 31 11.81 -11.68 -11.95
C ILE A 31 10.75 -12.56 -11.27
N HIS A 32 10.01 -13.38 -12.01
CA HIS A 32 9.00 -14.29 -11.42
C HIS A 32 9.58 -15.26 -10.37
N HIS A 33 10.89 -15.53 -10.37
CA HIS A 33 11.55 -16.33 -9.33
C HIS A 33 11.64 -15.61 -7.98
N VAL A 34 11.54 -14.27 -7.97
CA VAL A 34 11.68 -13.45 -6.75
C VAL A 34 10.41 -12.69 -6.39
N THR A 35 9.48 -12.52 -7.34
CA THR A 35 8.27 -11.69 -7.23
C THR A 35 7.46 -11.89 -5.94
N ASN A 36 7.47 -13.11 -5.38
CA ASN A 36 6.69 -13.49 -4.20
C ASN A 36 7.56 -13.86 -2.98
N LEU A 37 8.83 -13.47 -2.96
CA LEU A 37 9.67 -13.64 -1.76
C LEU A 37 9.12 -12.79 -0.61
N ILE A 38 9.16 -13.38 0.58
CA ILE A 38 8.83 -12.75 1.86
C ILE A 38 10.03 -12.85 2.80
N ASP A 39 10.23 -11.83 3.65
CA ASP A 39 11.23 -11.89 4.73
C ASP A 39 10.67 -12.60 5.98
N ASP A 40 11.47 -12.64 7.04
CA ASP A 40 11.13 -13.23 8.34
C ASP A 40 9.99 -12.50 9.08
N ARG A 41 9.69 -11.26 8.68
CA ARG A 41 8.54 -10.46 9.16
C ARG A 41 7.31 -10.65 8.27
N GLY A 42 7.38 -11.56 7.30
CA GLY A 42 6.31 -11.78 6.32
C GLY A 42 6.12 -10.60 5.38
N ILE A 43 7.10 -9.71 5.23
CA ILE A 43 7.04 -8.57 4.30
C ILE A 43 7.48 -9.05 2.91
N SER A 44 6.60 -8.92 1.92
CA SER A 44 6.92 -9.25 0.53
C SER A 44 7.86 -8.22 -0.11
N LEU A 45 8.52 -8.58 -1.22
CA LEU A 45 9.29 -7.60 -2.00
C LEU A 45 8.41 -6.44 -2.47
N LEU A 46 7.15 -6.71 -2.87
CA LEU A 46 6.19 -5.67 -3.23
C LEU A 46 5.98 -4.70 -2.06
N GLN A 47 5.65 -5.21 -0.87
CA GLN A 47 5.46 -4.37 0.31
C GLN A 47 6.73 -3.59 0.68
N GLN A 48 7.90 -4.22 0.59
CA GLN A 48 9.16 -3.53 0.83
C GLN A 48 9.39 -2.38 -0.17
N SER A 49 9.02 -2.56 -1.44
CA SER A 49 9.08 -1.51 -2.46
C SER A 49 8.14 -0.35 -2.15
N LEU A 50 6.93 -0.63 -1.64
CA LEU A 50 5.99 0.40 -1.20
C LEU A 50 6.55 1.19 -0.01
N ILE A 51 7.04 0.49 1.02
CA ILE A 51 7.64 1.11 2.22
C ILE A 51 8.84 1.99 1.84
N SER A 52 9.65 1.54 0.87
CA SER A 52 10.90 2.20 0.47
C SER A 52 10.73 3.23 -0.65
N ARG A 53 9.48 3.57 -1.03
CA ARG A 53 9.15 4.48 -2.15
C ARG A 53 9.79 4.07 -3.49
N LYS A 54 9.99 2.78 -3.72
CA LYS A 54 10.47 2.23 -5.00
C LYS A 54 9.29 1.88 -5.90
N PHE A 55 8.52 2.89 -6.29
CA PHE A 55 7.27 2.70 -7.03
C PHE A 55 7.49 2.10 -8.43
N ASP A 56 8.65 2.35 -9.03
CA ASP A 56 9.10 1.73 -10.27
C ASP A 56 9.32 0.20 -10.12
N ILE A 57 9.99 -0.21 -9.04
CA ILE A 57 10.16 -1.63 -8.69
C ILE A 57 8.81 -2.25 -8.31
N ALA A 58 7.97 -1.55 -7.53
CA ALA A 58 6.65 -2.04 -7.14
C ALA A 58 5.75 -2.28 -8.36
N ASN A 59 5.72 -1.36 -9.33
CA ASN A 59 4.98 -1.55 -10.57
C ASN A 59 5.51 -2.75 -11.35
N LEU A 60 6.83 -2.88 -11.49
CA LEU A 60 7.43 -4.03 -12.17
C LEU A 60 7.05 -5.36 -11.47
N LEU A 61 7.05 -5.41 -10.14
CA LEU A 61 6.65 -6.59 -9.39
C LEU A 61 5.16 -6.95 -9.60
N LEU A 62 4.29 -5.94 -9.62
CA LEU A 62 2.87 -6.13 -9.94
C LEU A 62 2.64 -6.58 -11.38
N ASP A 63 3.38 -6.04 -12.35
CA ASP A 63 3.32 -6.45 -13.76
C ASP A 63 3.70 -7.93 -13.93
N GLU A 64 4.57 -8.44 -13.05
CA GLU A 64 5.08 -9.80 -13.07
C GLU A 64 4.32 -10.74 -12.12
N GLY A 65 3.12 -10.33 -11.68
CA GLY A 65 2.19 -11.20 -10.95
C GLY A 65 2.49 -11.36 -9.46
N SER A 66 2.96 -10.31 -8.79
CA SER A 66 3.02 -10.30 -7.33
C SER A 66 1.68 -10.68 -6.71
N ILE A 67 1.75 -11.58 -5.72
CA ILE A 67 0.63 -11.90 -4.86
C ILE A 67 0.27 -10.62 -4.09
N ILE A 68 -1.00 -10.24 -4.23
CA ILE A 68 -1.65 -9.18 -3.47
C ILE A 68 -2.25 -9.74 -2.18
N ASN A 69 -2.60 -8.86 -1.23
CA ASN A 69 -3.09 -9.26 0.08
C ASN A 69 -2.10 -10.13 0.85
N ASN A 70 -0.80 -9.89 0.67
CA ASN A 70 0.19 -10.46 1.58
C ASN A 70 0.01 -9.83 2.96
N ILE A 71 -0.04 -10.64 4.02
CA ILE A 71 -0.25 -10.14 5.39
C ILE A 71 1.03 -10.34 6.19
N SER A 72 1.67 -9.24 6.58
CA SER A 72 2.88 -9.28 7.39
C SER A 72 2.61 -9.78 8.82
N THR A 73 3.66 -10.04 9.58
CA THR A 73 3.54 -10.43 11.00
C THR A 73 2.85 -9.36 11.84
N GLU A 74 2.88 -8.09 11.42
CA GLU A 74 2.20 -6.96 12.06
C GLU A 74 0.76 -6.75 11.56
N GLY A 75 0.28 -7.59 10.63
CA GLY A 75 -1.06 -7.48 10.05
C GLY A 75 -1.18 -6.43 8.95
N TYR A 76 -0.08 -6.04 8.32
CA TYR A 76 -0.11 -5.07 7.21
C TYR A 76 -0.27 -5.78 5.86
N ASN A 77 -1.14 -5.23 5.02
CA ASN A 77 -1.17 -5.46 3.58
C ASN A 77 -0.51 -4.30 2.82
N GLU A 78 -0.59 -4.34 1.49
CA GLU A 78 0.02 -3.35 0.60
C GLU A 78 -0.48 -1.92 0.85
N LEU A 79 -1.78 -1.76 1.16
CA LEU A 79 -2.38 -0.45 1.41
C LEU A 79 -1.88 0.18 2.71
N HIS A 80 -1.67 -0.61 3.76
CA HIS A 80 -1.00 -0.12 4.98
C HIS A 80 0.42 0.35 4.68
N CYS A 81 1.15 -0.40 3.84
CA CYS A 81 2.55 -0.10 3.51
C CYS A 81 2.71 1.18 2.67
N ILE A 82 1.78 1.49 1.76
CA ILE A 82 1.89 2.65 0.86
C ILE A 82 1.31 3.94 1.47
N ALA A 83 0.40 3.84 2.44
CA ALA A 83 -0.36 4.99 2.96
C ALA A 83 0.50 6.16 3.45
N ALA A 84 1.68 5.88 4.02
CA ALA A 84 2.59 6.92 4.53
C ALA A 84 3.21 7.81 3.44
N HIS A 85 3.02 7.48 2.16
CA HIS A 85 3.65 8.15 1.02
C HIS A 85 2.65 8.83 0.09
N LEU A 86 1.42 9.10 0.56
CA LEU A 86 0.36 9.74 -0.23
C LEU A 86 0.62 11.23 -0.52
N ASP A 87 1.75 11.78 -0.08
CA ASP A 87 2.30 13.06 -0.54
C ASP A 87 2.90 12.98 -1.96
N ASP A 88 3.09 11.76 -2.48
CA ASP A 88 3.66 11.50 -3.81
C ASP A 88 2.59 11.03 -4.79
N VAL A 89 2.47 11.71 -5.94
CA VAL A 89 1.49 11.35 -6.98
C VAL A 89 1.70 9.93 -7.52
N HIS A 90 2.95 9.43 -7.54
CA HIS A 90 3.23 8.06 -7.99
C HIS A 90 2.72 7.03 -6.97
N ALA A 91 2.74 7.35 -5.67
CA ALA A 91 2.14 6.51 -4.64
C ALA A 91 0.62 6.48 -4.79
N ILE A 92 -0.02 7.63 -5.07
CA ILE A 92 -1.47 7.70 -5.30
C ILE A 92 -1.87 6.85 -6.51
N GLN A 93 -1.17 7.00 -7.64
CA GLN A 93 -1.42 6.19 -8.85
C GLN A 93 -1.26 4.69 -8.58
N LEU A 94 -0.21 4.31 -7.85
CA LEU A 94 0.01 2.92 -7.47
C LEU A 94 -1.05 2.42 -6.48
N THR A 95 -1.57 3.27 -5.60
CA THR A 95 -2.67 2.92 -4.69
C THR A 95 -3.96 2.65 -5.47
N HIS A 96 -4.30 3.47 -6.47
CA HIS A 96 -5.42 3.19 -7.39
C HIS A 96 -5.27 1.84 -8.06
N ARG A 97 -4.07 1.51 -8.54
CA ARG A 97 -3.77 0.20 -9.12
C ARG A 97 -4.00 -0.95 -8.12
N LEU A 98 -3.57 -0.80 -6.87
CA LEU A 98 -3.80 -1.79 -5.80
C LEU A 98 -5.31 -1.95 -5.48
N ILE A 99 -6.06 -0.86 -5.51
CA ILE A 99 -7.52 -0.86 -5.35
C ILE A 99 -8.22 -1.59 -6.49
N ASP A 100 -7.75 -1.41 -7.73
CA ASP A 100 -8.27 -2.12 -8.90
C ASP A 100 -7.95 -3.62 -8.88
N LEU A 101 -6.83 -3.99 -8.25
CA LEU A 101 -6.49 -5.38 -7.97
C LEU A 101 -7.27 -5.98 -6.78
N ASN A 102 -8.13 -5.21 -6.11
CA ASN A 102 -8.92 -5.63 -4.96
C ASN A 102 -8.07 -6.05 -3.74
N VAL A 103 -7.04 -5.25 -3.42
CA VAL A 103 -6.41 -5.32 -2.10
C VAL A 103 -7.47 -4.99 -1.03
N ASP A 104 -7.46 -5.74 0.06
CA ASP A 104 -8.42 -5.68 1.14
C ASP A 104 -8.35 -4.32 1.86
N LEU A 105 -9.45 -3.57 1.80
CA LEU A 105 -9.59 -2.27 2.44
C LEU A 105 -9.94 -2.39 3.94
N ASP A 106 -10.43 -3.54 4.37
CA ASP A 106 -11.00 -3.77 5.70
C ASP A 106 -10.04 -4.52 6.64
N LEU A 107 -8.93 -5.05 6.12
CA LEU A 107 -7.90 -5.71 6.94
C LEU A 107 -7.42 -4.76 8.05
N GLN A 108 -7.52 -5.20 9.31
CA GLN A 108 -7.03 -4.44 10.46
C GLN A 108 -5.60 -4.83 10.86
N ASP A 109 -4.75 -3.83 11.07
CA ASP A 109 -3.42 -4.06 11.62
C ASP A 109 -3.43 -4.55 13.08
N LYS A 110 -2.37 -5.24 13.51
CA LYS A 110 -2.31 -5.79 14.87
C LYS A 110 -2.05 -4.76 15.94
N LYS A 111 -1.35 -3.66 15.64
CA LYS A 111 -0.89 -2.71 16.65
C LYS A 111 -2.05 -1.83 17.12
N TYR A 112 -2.76 -1.21 16.19
CA TYR A 112 -3.79 -0.22 16.45
C TYR A 112 -5.19 -0.69 16.04
N GLY A 113 -5.29 -1.73 15.22
CA GLY A 113 -6.57 -2.16 14.65
C GLY A 113 -7.10 -1.18 13.60
N ASN A 114 -6.26 -0.36 13.00
CA ASN A 114 -6.68 0.47 11.88
C ASN A 114 -6.91 -0.44 10.69
N SER A 115 -8.06 -0.28 10.01
CA SER A 115 -8.21 -0.91 8.70
C SER A 115 -7.23 -0.28 7.70
N ALA A 116 -6.98 -0.97 6.59
CA ALA A 116 -6.21 -0.41 5.48
C ALA A 116 -6.79 0.93 5.01
N LEU A 117 -8.12 1.01 4.85
CA LEU A 117 -8.80 2.25 4.50
C LEU A 117 -8.68 3.32 5.60
N PHE A 118 -8.79 2.96 6.87
CA PHE A 118 -8.58 3.91 7.96
C PHE A 118 -7.19 4.56 7.85
N THR A 119 -6.16 3.76 7.59
CA THR A 119 -4.79 4.26 7.42
C THR A 119 -4.66 5.17 6.20
N ILE A 120 -5.27 4.81 5.06
CA ILE A 120 -5.32 5.67 3.86
C ILE A 120 -5.97 7.02 4.17
N CYS A 121 -7.17 7.03 4.76
CA CYS A 121 -7.86 8.28 5.11
C CYS A 121 -7.04 9.12 6.09
N TYR A 122 -6.47 8.49 7.12
CA TYR A 122 -5.69 9.18 8.14
C TYR A 122 -4.44 9.88 7.56
N GLU A 123 -3.71 9.22 6.65
CA GLU A 123 -2.54 9.83 6.00
C GLU A 123 -2.94 10.87 4.93
N ALA A 124 -3.96 10.57 4.11
CA ALA A 124 -4.46 11.50 3.09
C ALA A 124 -4.91 12.84 3.70
N PHE A 125 -5.59 12.83 4.85
CA PHE A 125 -6.03 14.05 5.53
C PHE A 125 -4.91 14.90 6.13
N LYS A 126 -3.67 14.40 6.18
CA LYS A 126 -2.49 15.22 6.53
C LYS A 126 -1.97 16.00 5.33
N VAL A 127 -2.09 15.44 4.12
CA VAL A 127 -1.58 16.04 2.87
C VAL A 127 -2.62 16.97 2.25
N ARG A 128 -3.89 16.54 2.19
CA ARG A 128 -5.05 17.28 1.65
C ARG A 128 -4.88 17.76 0.20
N THR A 129 -4.69 16.83 -0.73
CA THR A 129 -4.68 17.09 -2.18
C THR A 129 -5.94 16.57 -2.86
N SER A 130 -6.31 17.16 -4.01
CA SER A 130 -7.39 16.68 -4.87
C SER A 130 -7.24 15.20 -5.23
N GLU A 131 -6.02 14.77 -5.50
CA GLU A 131 -5.67 13.40 -5.87
C GLU A 131 -5.89 12.44 -4.68
N SER A 132 -5.53 12.86 -3.46
CA SER A 132 -5.80 12.08 -2.26
C SER A 132 -7.30 12.00 -1.95
N ASP A 133 -8.05 13.06 -2.30
CA ASP A 133 -9.50 13.08 -2.12
C ASP A 133 -10.20 12.11 -3.09
N GLU A 134 -9.81 12.14 -4.36
CA GLU A 134 -10.27 11.20 -5.39
C GLU A 134 -9.92 9.74 -5.08
N LEU A 135 -8.77 9.52 -4.45
CA LEU A 135 -8.36 8.21 -3.95
C LEU A 135 -9.33 7.68 -2.89
N ILE A 136 -9.67 8.47 -1.88
CA ILE A 136 -10.64 8.07 -0.84
C ILE A 136 -11.99 7.75 -1.48
N ILE A 137 -12.47 8.59 -2.41
CA ILE A 137 -13.73 8.33 -3.13
C ILE A 137 -13.65 7.01 -3.90
N SER A 138 -12.50 6.69 -4.50
CA SER A 138 -12.28 5.43 -5.22
C SER A 138 -12.28 4.23 -4.29
N CYS A 139 -11.71 4.34 -3.10
CA CYS A 139 -11.83 3.32 -2.05
C CYS A 139 -13.29 3.09 -1.66
N LEU A 140 -14.05 4.16 -1.40
CA LEU A 140 -15.47 4.07 -1.01
C LEU A 140 -16.31 3.36 -2.07
N LYS A 141 -16.05 3.59 -3.36
CA LYS A 141 -16.74 2.87 -4.45
C LYS A 141 -16.59 1.34 -4.40
N LYS A 142 -15.56 0.82 -3.72
CA LYS A 142 -15.39 -0.63 -3.47
C LYS A 142 -16.26 -1.16 -2.32
N LYS A 143 -17.09 -0.31 -1.71
CA LYS A 143 -18.02 -0.62 -0.60
C LYS A 143 -17.35 -1.27 0.63
N PRO A 144 -16.27 -0.69 1.15
CA PRO A 144 -15.59 -1.17 2.36
C PRO A 144 -16.45 -0.97 3.61
N ASN A 145 -16.12 -1.65 4.71
CA ASN A 145 -16.78 -1.48 5.99
C ASN A 145 -16.32 -0.19 6.70
N VAL A 146 -17.04 0.90 6.47
CA VAL A 146 -16.71 2.23 7.03
C VAL A 146 -17.03 2.40 8.52
N ILE A 147 -17.82 1.51 9.11
CA ILE A 147 -18.23 1.59 10.53
C ILE A 147 -17.35 0.74 11.45
N MET A 148 -16.43 -0.07 10.89
CA MET A 148 -15.49 -0.87 11.66
C MET A 148 -14.62 0.04 12.53
N LYS A 149 -14.50 -0.31 13.81
CA LYS A 149 -13.73 0.47 14.79
C LYS A 149 -12.36 -0.14 15.03
N ASN A 150 -11.36 0.73 15.12
CA ASN A 150 -10.03 0.36 15.62
C ASN A 150 -10.02 0.15 17.13
N LYS A 151 -8.86 -0.21 17.70
CA LYS A 151 -8.71 -0.47 19.16
C LYS A 151 -8.97 0.75 20.05
N TYR A 152 -9.01 1.95 19.46
CA TYR A 152 -9.31 3.21 20.16
C TYR A 152 -10.75 3.67 19.95
N GLY A 153 -11.57 2.91 19.21
CA GLY A 153 -12.97 3.21 18.98
C GLY A 153 -13.27 4.15 17.80
N TYR A 154 -12.27 4.49 16.98
CA TYR A 154 -12.43 5.31 15.78
C TYR A 154 -12.73 4.46 14.54
N SER A 155 -13.58 4.97 13.66
CA SER A 155 -13.96 4.36 12.39
C SER A 155 -13.64 5.27 11.20
N VAL A 156 -13.59 4.69 9.99
CA VAL A 156 -13.42 5.47 8.74
C VAL A 156 -14.54 6.51 8.60
N LYS A 157 -15.78 6.13 8.97
CA LYS A 157 -16.93 7.02 8.96
C LYS A 157 -16.67 8.30 9.77
N GLN A 158 -16.21 8.16 11.00
CA GLN A 158 -15.91 9.30 11.86
C GLN A 158 -14.80 10.18 11.26
N LEU A 159 -13.73 9.58 10.72
CA LEU A 159 -12.67 10.36 10.07
C LEU A 159 -13.20 11.20 8.91
N ILE A 160 -14.05 10.63 8.05
CA ILE A 160 -14.63 11.33 6.89
C ILE A 160 -15.62 12.41 7.34
N GLU A 161 -16.47 12.14 8.34
CA GLU A 161 -17.40 13.14 8.88
C GLU A 161 -16.67 14.34 9.49
N GLU A 162 -15.54 14.12 10.15
CA GLU A 162 -14.77 15.17 10.81
C GLU A 162 -13.85 15.96 9.85
N ASN A 163 -13.31 15.31 8.81
CA ASN A 163 -12.21 15.86 8.01
C ASN A 163 -12.43 15.86 6.49
N GLY A 164 -13.43 15.12 6.01
CA GLY A 164 -13.66 14.85 4.59
C GLY A 164 -14.41 15.95 3.85
N THR A 165 -14.39 15.86 2.53
CA THR A 165 -15.13 16.77 1.64
C THR A 165 -16.60 16.35 1.52
N ALA A 166 -17.45 17.25 1.02
CA ALA A 166 -18.85 16.94 0.75
C ALA A 166 -19.02 15.74 -0.20
N ASP A 167 -18.11 15.59 -1.18
CA ASP A 167 -18.14 14.47 -2.12
C ASP A 167 -17.77 13.14 -1.46
N MET A 168 -16.83 13.14 -0.50
CA MET A 168 -16.53 11.95 0.29
C MET A 168 -17.69 11.54 1.17
N ILE A 169 -18.33 12.48 1.86
CA ILE A 169 -19.50 12.23 2.70
C ILE A 169 -20.61 11.61 1.83
N LYS A 170 -20.91 12.22 0.69
CA LYS A 170 -21.90 11.70 -0.26
C LYS A 170 -21.54 10.30 -0.78
N ALA A 171 -20.27 10.06 -1.11
CA ALA A 171 -19.81 8.74 -1.56
C ALA A 171 -19.93 7.67 -0.47
N MET A 172 -19.67 8.04 0.78
CA MET A 172 -19.78 7.15 1.94
C MET A 172 -21.24 6.84 2.29
N GLU A 173 -22.14 7.82 2.22
CA GLU A 173 -23.58 7.61 2.42
C GLU A 173 -24.18 6.70 1.35
N ALA A 174 -23.66 6.75 0.12
CA ALA A 174 -24.13 5.92 -1.00
C ALA A 174 -23.78 4.42 -0.88
N ILE A 175 -22.91 4.03 0.06
CA ILE A 175 -22.51 2.64 0.29
C ILE A 175 -23.04 2.05 1.60
N SER A 176 -23.76 2.85 2.39
CA SER A 176 -24.36 2.45 3.67
C SER A 176 -25.68 1.69 3.50
#